data_AF-A0A419RW55-F1
#
_entry.id   AF-A0A419RW55-F1
#
_cell.length_a   1.000
_cell.length_b   1.000
_cell.length_c   1.000
_cell.angle_alpha   90.00
_cell.angle_beta   90.00
_cell.angle_gamma   90.00
#
_symmetry.space_group_name_H-M   'P 1'
#
loop_
_entity.id
_entity.type
_entity.pdbx_description
1 polymer ?
#
loop_
_entity_poly.entity_id
_entity_poly.type
_entity_poly.pdbx_seq_one_letter_code
_entity_poly.pdbx_strand_id
1 'polypeptide(L)'
;MAGQAKRASLLEQPGICGSKETSRRDSRLPGSGNRGAKSCRSVPMTDILKRTTLMVRHAERAAQWYEDVLGMTRWMDVPFTLSGTQLAAGKMGDHTRLIIMKAEHDTIGMIGLLEFTDPRRPDIPEQLPTEIPFGAPIFVVAAEDCRATVERARSRGSCVHAEPKEWSVTGADGRVKDMLGASFWDLDGYFFEVNQIVEVHEA
;
A
#
# COMPACT_ATOMS: atom_id res chain seq x y z
N MET A 1 -39.39 12.12 23.36
CA MET A 1 -39.35 13.59 23.57
C MET A 1 -37.90 13.92 23.91
N ALA A 2 -37.03 14.11 22.91
CA ALA A 2 -36.64 15.41 22.37
C ALA A 2 -36.11 16.34 23.48
N GLY A 3 -34.86 16.79 23.53
CA GLY A 3 -33.76 16.85 22.57
C GLY A 3 -33.02 18.16 22.86
N GLN A 4 -31.69 18.16 22.88
CA GLN A 4 -30.90 19.38 22.66
C GLN A 4 -29.47 19.01 22.25
N ALA A 5 -29.25 19.08 20.95
CA ALA A 5 -27.94 18.97 20.32
C ALA A 5 -27.18 20.30 20.43
N LYS A 6 -25.93 20.21 20.88
CA LYS A 6 -24.95 21.29 20.83
C LYS A 6 -24.63 21.63 19.37
N ARG A 7 -24.81 22.90 19.01
CA ARG A 7 -24.21 23.50 17.81
C ARG A 7 -22.69 23.57 17.99
N ALA A 8 -21.93 22.91 17.13
CA ALA A 8 -20.51 23.17 16.97
C ALA A 8 -20.32 24.01 15.71
N SER A 9 -19.66 25.15 15.91
CA SER A 9 -19.35 26.19 14.95
C SER A 9 -18.44 25.68 13.84
N LEU A 10 -18.80 26.03 12.60
CA LEU A 10 -17.87 26.14 11.47
C LEU A 10 -16.68 27.00 11.91
N LEU A 11 -15.46 26.51 11.73
CA LEU A 11 -14.27 27.34 11.68
C LEU A 11 -13.70 27.23 10.27
N GLU A 12 -13.82 28.35 9.57
CA GLU A 12 -13.12 28.68 8.33
C GLU A 12 -11.61 28.65 8.54
N GLN A 13 -10.87 28.37 7.46
CA GLN A 13 -9.56 28.97 7.25
C GLN A 13 -9.42 29.47 5.80
N PRO A 14 -8.59 30.51 5.59
CA PRO A 14 -8.85 31.59 4.66
C PRO A 14 -8.13 31.43 3.32
N GLY A 15 -8.65 32.13 2.31
CA GLY A 15 -8.23 32.05 0.92
C GLY A 15 -6.99 32.85 0.56
N ILE A 16 -6.73 32.91 -0.74
CA ILE A 16 -6.08 34.05 -1.42
C ILE A 16 -6.84 34.29 -2.73
N CYS A 17 -7.29 35.53 -2.88
CA CYS A 17 -8.03 36.11 -3.99
C CYS A 17 -7.11 37.10 -4.72
N GLY A 18 -7.38 37.32 -6.01
CA GLY A 18 -6.86 38.43 -6.82
C GLY A 18 -5.73 37.99 -7.75
N SER A 19 -5.74 38.28 -9.04
CA SER A 19 -6.16 39.52 -9.69
C SER A 19 -6.75 39.30 -11.08
N LYS A 20 -7.89 39.95 -11.35
CA LYS A 20 -8.26 40.37 -12.71
C LYS A 20 -7.50 41.66 -13.00
N GLU A 21 -6.83 41.74 -14.14
CA GLU A 21 -6.48 43.04 -14.72
C GLU A 21 -6.66 43.02 -16.24
N THR A 22 -7.18 44.14 -16.71
CA THR A 22 -7.81 44.40 -18.00
C THR A 22 -6.83 44.83 -19.08
N SER A 23 -7.06 44.34 -20.31
CA SER A 23 -6.93 45.00 -21.62
C SER A 23 -6.21 46.36 -21.70
N ARG A 24 -5.17 46.46 -22.56
CA ARG A 24 -5.02 47.49 -23.61
C ARG A 24 -3.93 47.11 -24.63
N ARG A 25 -4.19 47.41 -25.91
CA ARG A 25 -3.33 47.21 -27.09
C ARG A 25 -2.36 48.39 -27.28
N ASP A 26 -1.13 48.13 -27.70
CA ASP A 26 -0.37 48.86 -28.77
C ASP A 26 1.04 48.24 -28.88
N SER A 27 1.38 47.50 -29.93
CA SER A 27 1.99 47.90 -31.23
C SER A 27 3.52 48.02 -31.25
N ARG A 28 4.11 47.36 -32.27
CA ARG A 28 5.48 47.43 -32.82
C ARG A 28 6.55 46.47 -32.26
N LEU A 29 6.82 45.42 -33.04
CA LEU A 29 8.13 44.77 -33.16
C LEU A 29 9.04 45.63 -34.07
N PRO A 30 10.38 45.63 -33.88
CA PRO A 30 11.18 44.60 -34.54
C PRO A 30 12.45 44.15 -33.78
N GLY A 31 12.90 42.94 -34.10
CA GLY A 31 14.33 42.67 -34.28
C GLY A 31 15.06 41.87 -33.20
N SER A 32 15.49 40.68 -33.62
CA SER A 32 16.79 40.06 -33.32
C SER A 32 17.07 39.60 -31.89
N GLY A 33 17.14 38.26 -31.75
CA GLY A 33 17.75 37.62 -30.60
C GLY A 33 17.31 36.17 -30.46
N ASN A 34 17.63 35.33 -31.45
CA ASN A 34 17.50 33.88 -31.32
C ASN A 34 18.54 33.37 -30.30
N ARG A 35 18.28 33.61 -29.01
CA ARG A 35 18.95 32.93 -27.91
C ARG A 35 18.19 31.63 -27.73
N GLY A 36 18.85 30.53 -28.11
CA GLY A 36 18.33 29.18 -27.99
C GLY A 36 17.67 29.01 -26.62
N ALA A 37 16.34 28.87 -26.65
CA ALA A 37 15.57 28.51 -25.48
C ALA A 37 16.08 27.13 -25.07
N LYS A 38 16.93 27.10 -24.04
CA LYS A 38 17.21 25.87 -23.31
C LYS A 38 15.86 25.37 -22.83
N SER A 39 15.33 24.36 -23.52
CA SER A 39 14.17 23.60 -23.09
C SER A 39 14.45 23.19 -21.66
N CYS A 40 13.79 23.86 -20.72
CA CYS A 40 13.74 23.44 -19.33
C CYS A 40 12.94 22.16 -19.37
N ARG A 41 13.61 21.01 -19.49
CA ARG A 41 12.93 19.72 -19.41
C ARG A 41 12.34 19.66 -18.01
N SER A 42 11.02 19.77 -17.90
CA SER A 42 10.32 19.45 -16.67
C SER A 42 10.69 18.02 -16.29
N VAL A 43 11.32 17.83 -15.13
CA VAL A 43 11.52 16.49 -14.59
C VAL A 43 10.14 15.85 -14.48
N PRO A 44 9.91 14.66 -15.07
CA PRO A 44 8.61 14.02 -14.95
C PRO A 44 8.31 13.80 -13.46
N MET A 45 7.17 14.33 -13.02
CA MET A 45 6.69 14.13 -11.66
C MET A 45 6.43 12.63 -11.48
N THR A 46 7.15 12.03 -10.55
CA THR A 46 6.98 10.62 -10.20
C THR A 46 6.17 10.55 -8.91
N ASP A 47 4.98 9.97 -8.99
CA ASP A 47 4.12 9.76 -7.83
C ASP A 47 4.62 8.59 -6.97
N ILE A 48 4.25 8.61 -5.68
CA ILE A 48 4.65 7.57 -4.71
C ILE A 48 3.46 6.67 -4.41
N LEU A 49 3.62 5.36 -4.67
CA LEU A 49 2.69 4.34 -4.21
C LEU A 49 2.96 4.01 -2.74
N LYS A 50 2.15 4.56 -1.83
CA LYS A 50 2.38 4.46 -0.38
C LYS A 50 1.91 3.14 0.25
N ARG A 51 0.72 2.67 -0.13
CA ARG A 51 0.00 1.61 0.57
C ARG A 51 -0.80 0.73 -0.39
N THR A 52 -0.76 -0.57 -0.13
CA THR A 52 -1.71 -1.55 -0.68
C THR A 52 -2.73 -1.90 0.40
N THR A 53 -4.02 -1.83 0.10
CA THR A 53 -5.08 -2.21 1.06
C THR A 53 -5.68 -3.56 0.68
N LEU A 54 -5.72 -4.46 1.65
CA LEU A 54 -6.24 -5.82 1.59
C LEU A 54 -7.58 -5.90 2.32
N MET A 55 -8.51 -6.69 1.79
CA MET A 55 -9.75 -7.00 2.48
C MET A 55 -9.55 -8.24 3.33
N VAL A 56 -9.87 -8.15 4.61
CA VAL A 56 -9.56 -9.21 5.58
C VAL A 56 -10.81 -9.63 6.35
N ARG A 57 -10.85 -10.89 6.78
CA ARG A 57 -11.96 -11.44 7.56
C ARG A 57 -12.05 -10.83 8.96
N HIS A 58 -10.89 -10.52 9.54
CA HIS A 58 -10.73 -9.99 10.90
C HIS A 58 -9.45 -9.15 10.99
N ALA A 59 -9.59 -7.82 11.05
CA ALA A 59 -8.45 -6.89 10.97
C ALA A 59 -7.46 -7.09 12.11
N GLU A 60 -7.95 -7.36 13.33
CA GLU A 60 -7.08 -7.57 14.50
C GLU A 60 -6.21 -8.82 14.38
N ARG A 61 -6.80 -9.94 13.93
CA ARG A 61 -6.06 -11.20 13.75
C ARG A 61 -5.06 -11.10 12.61
N ALA A 62 -5.43 -10.44 11.53
CA ALA A 62 -4.51 -10.15 10.44
C ALA A 62 -3.36 -9.29 10.96
N ALA A 63 -3.62 -8.17 11.64
CA ALA A 63 -2.59 -7.26 12.14
C ALA A 63 -1.56 -7.97 13.03
N GLN A 64 -2.01 -8.82 13.95
CA GLN A 64 -1.13 -9.66 14.78
C GLN A 64 -0.23 -10.56 13.93
N TRP A 65 -0.76 -11.19 12.89
CA TRP A 65 0.05 -11.97 11.94
C TRP A 65 1.13 -11.11 11.27
N TYR A 66 0.82 -9.89 10.82
CA TYR A 66 1.83 -9.00 10.21
C TYR A 66 2.88 -8.52 11.21
N GLU A 67 2.50 -8.28 12.47
CA GLU A 67 3.41 -7.94 13.57
C GLU A 67 4.36 -9.10 13.86
N ASP A 68 3.82 -10.31 14.02
CA ASP A 68 4.59 -11.49 14.42
C ASP A 68 5.47 -12.04 13.29
N VAL A 69 4.93 -12.11 12.07
CA VAL A 69 5.61 -12.77 10.95
C VAL A 69 6.59 -11.84 10.27
N LEU A 70 6.19 -10.59 10.02
CA LEU A 70 6.97 -9.64 9.23
C LEU A 70 7.59 -8.51 10.07
N GLY A 71 7.33 -8.46 11.39
CA GLY A 71 7.87 -7.41 12.27
C GLY A 71 7.27 -6.03 11.99
N MET A 72 6.13 -5.95 11.30
CA MET A 72 5.49 -4.68 10.98
C MET A 72 4.89 -4.02 12.23
N THR A 73 4.70 -2.70 12.17
CA THR A 73 4.09 -1.94 13.28
C THR A 73 2.77 -1.31 12.86
N ARG A 74 1.85 -1.08 13.79
CA ARG A 74 0.61 -0.35 13.51
C ARG A 74 0.88 1.14 13.37
N TRP A 75 0.57 1.69 12.21
CA TRP A 75 0.59 3.13 11.95
C TRP A 75 -0.73 3.80 12.31
N MET A 76 -1.86 3.11 12.08
CA MET A 76 -3.20 3.61 12.35
C MET A 76 -4.15 2.44 12.59
N ASP A 77 -5.15 2.65 13.45
CA ASP A 77 -6.24 1.71 13.69
C ASP A 77 -7.51 2.51 13.97
N VAL A 78 -8.43 2.53 13.02
CA VAL A 78 -9.62 3.38 13.09
C VAL A 78 -10.86 2.66 12.57
N PRO A 79 -12.02 2.81 13.24
CA PRO A 79 -13.30 2.52 12.63
C PRO A 79 -13.66 3.61 11.62
N PHE A 80 -14.35 3.24 10.54
CA PHE A 80 -14.79 4.17 9.50
C PHE A 80 -16.14 3.76 8.91
N THR A 81 -17.01 4.73 8.69
CA THR A 81 -18.29 4.55 7.99
C THR A 81 -18.15 5.02 6.54
N LEU A 82 -18.52 4.17 5.59
CA LEU A 82 -18.37 4.47 4.17
C LEU A 82 -19.26 5.64 3.74
N SER A 83 -18.66 6.60 3.04
CA SER A 83 -19.35 7.71 2.37
C SER A 83 -20.07 7.28 1.09
N GLY A 84 -19.75 6.10 0.55
CA GLY A 84 -20.27 5.58 -0.72
C GLY A 84 -19.61 6.15 -1.99
N THR A 85 -18.64 7.06 -1.87
CA THR A 85 -18.01 7.72 -3.03
C THR A 85 -16.51 7.48 -3.16
N GLN A 86 -15.81 7.22 -2.05
CA GLN A 86 -14.34 7.14 -2.05
C GLN A 86 -13.81 5.73 -2.33
N LEU A 87 -14.49 4.71 -1.81
CA LEU A 87 -14.08 3.32 -1.96
C LEU A 87 -15.06 2.63 -2.92
N ALA A 88 -14.53 1.98 -3.97
CA ALA A 88 -15.32 1.17 -4.90
C ALA A 88 -15.68 -0.21 -4.31
N ALA A 89 -16.09 -0.22 -3.03
CA ALA A 89 -16.51 -1.41 -2.30
C ALA A 89 -17.51 -1.02 -1.21
N GLY A 90 -18.52 -1.85 -0.99
CA GLY A 90 -19.60 -1.56 -0.05
C GLY A 90 -20.55 -0.46 -0.54
N LYS A 91 -21.45 -0.03 0.33
CA LYS A 91 -22.40 1.06 0.11
C LYS A 91 -22.28 2.12 1.20
N MET A 92 -22.87 3.29 0.93
CA MET A 92 -22.97 4.36 1.93
C MET A 92 -23.60 3.83 3.23
N GLY A 93 -22.97 4.12 4.37
CA GLY A 93 -23.43 3.72 5.69
C GLY A 93 -22.85 2.40 6.20
N ASP A 94 -22.19 1.59 5.37
CA ASP A 94 -21.51 0.38 5.87
C ASP A 94 -20.38 0.76 6.84
N HIS A 95 -20.22 -0.04 7.89
CA HIS A 95 -19.18 0.12 8.90
C HIS A 95 -17.99 -0.79 8.61
N THR A 96 -16.80 -0.20 8.71
CA THR A 96 -15.53 -0.86 8.48
C THR A 96 -14.52 -0.53 9.58
N ARG A 97 -13.47 -1.34 9.71
CA ARG A 97 -12.27 -1.02 10.49
C ARG A 97 -11.07 -1.10 9.57
N LEU A 98 -10.23 -0.05 9.59
CA LEU A 98 -8.99 0.00 8.82
C LEU A 98 -7.82 0.05 9.80
N ILE A 99 -6.98 -0.98 9.75
CA ILE A 99 -5.67 -0.99 10.40
C ILE A 99 -4.62 -0.79 9.30
N ILE A 100 -3.64 0.09 9.51
CA ILE A 100 -2.52 0.26 8.59
C ILE A 100 -1.27 -0.26 9.28
N MET A 101 -0.67 -1.27 8.68
CA MET A 101 0.63 -1.82 9.05
C MET A 101 1.71 -1.08 8.28
N LYS A 102 2.80 -0.72 8.96
CA LYS A 102 3.97 -0.03 8.42
C LYS A 102 5.18 -0.97 8.48
N ALA A 103 5.83 -1.15 7.33
CA ALA A 103 7.15 -1.74 7.20
C ALA A 103 8.25 -0.74 7.65
N GLU A 104 9.52 -1.10 7.52
CA GLU A 104 10.63 -0.24 7.96
C GLU A 104 10.63 1.15 7.31
N HIS A 105 10.32 1.24 6.01
CA HIS A 105 10.38 2.51 5.28
C HIS A 105 9.29 3.50 5.74
N ASP A 106 9.65 4.76 5.91
CA ASP A 106 8.75 5.81 6.42
C ASP A 106 7.56 6.19 5.51
N THR A 107 7.60 5.84 4.23
CA THR A 107 6.69 6.40 3.21
C THR A 107 5.98 5.32 2.39
N ILE A 108 6.65 4.19 2.13
CA ILE A 108 6.18 3.09 1.27
C ILE A 108 6.17 1.77 2.03
N GLY A 109 5.59 0.72 1.43
CA GLY A 109 5.52 -0.62 2.03
C GLY A 109 4.46 -0.75 3.11
N MET A 110 3.48 0.17 3.16
CA MET A 110 2.37 0.05 4.09
C MET A 110 1.33 -0.95 3.57
N ILE A 111 0.75 -1.74 4.47
CA ILE A 111 -0.37 -2.64 4.19
C ILE A 111 -1.59 -2.18 4.98
N GLY A 112 -2.66 -1.82 4.29
CA GLY A 112 -3.96 -1.57 4.90
C GLY A 112 -4.73 -2.88 5.07
N LEU A 113 -5.30 -3.12 6.23
CA LEU A 113 -6.14 -4.27 6.56
C LEU A 113 -7.56 -3.74 6.79
N LEU A 114 -8.43 -3.94 5.80
CA LEU A 114 -9.80 -3.43 5.79
C LEU A 114 -10.78 -4.56 6.10
N GLU A 115 -11.43 -4.47 7.26
CA GLU A 115 -12.53 -5.36 7.66
C GLU A 115 -13.87 -4.64 7.49
N PHE A 116 -14.84 -5.30 6.88
CA PHE A 116 -16.25 -4.88 6.90
C PHE A 116 -16.92 -5.48 8.14
N THR A 117 -17.27 -4.63 9.10
CA THR A 117 -17.79 -5.06 10.40
C THR A 117 -19.31 -5.13 10.42
N ASP A 118 -19.99 -4.23 9.70
CA ASP A 118 -21.46 -4.23 9.59
C ASP A 118 -21.96 -3.57 8.29
N PRO A 119 -22.62 -4.30 7.38
CA PRO A 119 -22.76 -5.75 7.41
C PRO A 119 -21.42 -6.44 7.11
N ARG A 120 -21.22 -7.63 7.67
CA ARG A 120 -20.13 -8.50 7.21
C ARG A 120 -20.37 -8.83 5.73
N ARG A 121 -19.29 -8.78 4.93
CA ARG A 121 -19.37 -9.05 3.50
C ARG A 121 -19.83 -10.48 3.19
N PRO A 122 -20.80 -10.67 2.28
CA PRO A 122 -21.30 -11.99 1.94
C PRO A 122 -20.40 -12.76 0.96
N ASP A 123 -19.47 -12.07 0.29
CA ASP A 123 -18.58 -12.62 -0.74
C ASP A 123 -17.21 -13.04 -0.21
N ILE A 124 -17.03 -13.09 1.12
CA ILE A 124 -15.84 -13.64 1.75
C ILE A 124 -15.78 -15.15 1.46
N PRO A 125 -14.72 -15.65 0.79
CA PRO A 125 -14.61 -17.08 0.49
C PRO A 125 -14.52 -17.93 1.78
N GLU A 126 -15.17 -19.09 1.79
CA GLU A 126 -15.09 -20.04 2.91
C GLU A 126 -13.73 -20.72 3.02
N GLN A 127 -13.09 -20.95 1.87
CA GLN A 127 -11.78 -21.61 1.75
C GLN A 127 -10.73 -20.63 1.25
N LEU A 128 -9.48 -20.86 1.66
CA LEU A 128 -8.34 -20.11 1.12
C LEU A 128 -8.03 -20.59 -0.30
N PRO A 129 -7.51 -19.70 -1.17
CA PRO A 129 -7.07 -20.09 -2.50
C PRO A 129 -5.90 -21.08 -2.42
N THR A 130 -5.83 -21.99 -3.39
CA THR A 130 -4.69 -22.92 -3.58
C THR A 130 -3.76 -22.49 -4.71
N GLU A 131 -4.18 -21.48 -5.48
CA GLU A 131 -3.46 -20.87 -6.61
C GLU A 131 -3.69 -19.36 -6.60
N ILE A 132 -2.79 -18.58 -7.20
CA ILE A 132 -2.86 -17.11 -7.18
C ILE A 132 -3.96 -16.66 -8.14
N PRO A 133 -5.07 -16.05 -7.65
CA PRO A 133 -6.15 -15.63 -8.52
C PRO A 133 -5.69 -14.51 -9.46
N PHE A 134 -6.27 -14.46 -10.66
CA PHE A 134 -6.01 -13.36 -11.58
C PHE A 134 -6.37 -12.01 -10.94
N GLY A 135 -5.44 -11.06 -10.97
CA GLY A 135 -5.59 -9.74 -10.36
C GLY A 135 -5.25 -9.67 -8.86
N ALA A 136 -4.94 -10.79 -8.21
CA ALA A 136 -4.44 -10.79 -6.84
C ALA A 136 -2.99 -10.26 -6.78
N PRO A 137 -2.62 -9.49 -5.75
CA PRO A 137 -1.24 -9.06 -5.56
C PRO A 137 -0.34 -10.23 -5.16
N ILE A 138 0.91 -10.18 -5.61
CA ILE A 138 2.01 -11.00 -5.08
C ILE A 138 2.91 -10.06 -4.28
N PHE A 139 3.08 -10.35 -2.99
CA PHE A 139 3.95 -9.57 -2.12
C PHE A 139 5.34 -10.19 -2.09
N VAL A 140 6.35 -9.40 -2.44
CA VAL A 140 7.75 -9.83 -2.37
C VAL A 140 8.41 -9.18 -1.16
N VAL A 141 8.86 -10.01 -0.23
CA VAL A 141 9.50 -9.61 1.02
C VAL A 141 11.01 -9.82 0.89
N ALA A 142 11.77 -8.77 1.13
CA ALA A 142 13.20 -8.88 1.39
C ALA A 142 13.39 -9.25 2.86
N ALA A 143 13.69 -10.52 3.13
CA ALA A 143 13.88 -11.02 4.48
C ALA A 143 15.36 -10.99 4.89
N GLU A 144 15.60 -10.62 6.14
CA GLU A 144 16.89 -10.81 6.79
C GLU A 144 17.16 -12.31 7.03
N ASP A 145 16.14 -13.04 7.48
CA ASP A 145 16.17 -14.49 7.68
C ASP A 145 14.89 -15.13 7.09
N CYS A 146 15.05 -15.78 5.95
CA CYS A 146 13.95 -16.43 5.24
C CYS A 146 13.40 -17.62 6.04
N ARG A 147 14.26 -18.46 6.63
CA ARG A 147 13.82 -19.65 7.38
C ARG A 147 13.04 -19.24 8.62
N ALA A 148 13.56 -18.31 9.40
CA ALA A 148 12.87 -17.83 10.60
C ALA A 148 11.52 -17.17 10.26
N THR A 149 11.44 -16.45 9.14
CA THR A 149 10.18 -15.84 8.68
C THR A 149 9.15 -16.92 8.33
N VAL A 150 9.55 -17.98 7.62
CA VAL A 150 8.68 -19.13 7.31
C VAL A 150 8.22 -19.84 8.58
N GLU A 151 9.10 -20.06 9.56
CA GLU A 151 8.71 -20.69 10.83
C GLU A 151 7.68 -19.84 11.59
N ARG A 152 7.87 -18.51 11.67
CA ARG A 152 6.88 -17.60 12.27
C ARG A 152 5.55 -17.68 11.52
N ALA A 153 5.57 -17.62 10.19
CA ALA A 153 4.37 -17.76 9.36
C ALA A 153 3.62 -19.07 9.64
N ARG A 154 4.34 -20.20 9.61
CA ARG A 154 3.79 -21.53 9.89
C ARG A 154 3.18 -21.59 11.30
N SER A 155 3.89 -21.07 12.30
CA SER A 155 3.40 -21.04 13.70
C SER A 155 2.14 -20.19 13.88
N ARG A 156 1.95 -19.17 13.03
CA ARG A 156 0.78 -18.30 13.01
C ARG A 156 -0.33 -18.77 12.08
N GLY A 157 -0.21 -19.96 11.48
CA GLY A 157 -1.27 -20.60 10.71
C GLY A 157 -1.24 -20.31 9.20
N SER A 158 -0.14 -19.77 8.66
CA SER A 158 0.05 -19.67 7.22
C SER A 158 0.10 -21.04 6.54
N CYS A 159 -0.41 -21.10 5.32
CA CYS A 159 -0.23 -22.25 4.44
C CYS A 159 1.09 -22.08 3.68
N VAL A 160 2.12 -22.86 4.03
CA VAL A 160 3.41 -22.84 3.31
C VAL A 160 3.23 -23.51 1.95
N HIS A 161 3.50 -22.76 0.88
CA HIS A 161 3.41 -23.26 -0.49
C HIS A 161 4.75 -23.84 -0.95
N ALA A 162 5.86 -23.14 -0.66
CA ALA A 162 7.21 -23.61 -0.95
C ALA A 162 8.12 -23.43 0.26
N GLU A 163 8.79 -24.52 0.65
CA GLU A 163 9.81 -24.51 1.70
C GLU A 163 11.07 -23.73 1.26
N PRO A 164 11.85 -23.18 2.22
CA PRO A 164 13.07 -22.45 1.90
C PRO A 164 14.05 -23.27 1.05
N LYS A 165 14.32 -22.75 -0.16
CA LYS A 165 15.15 -23.39 -1.17
C LYS A 165 16.16 -22.40 -1.73
N GLU A 166 17.39 -22.87 -1.92
CA GLU A 166 18.46 -22.10 -2.54
C GLU A 166 18.26 -22.00 -4.06
N TRP A 167 18.58 -20.84 -4.60
CA TRP A 167 18.56 -20.55 -6.04
C TRP A 167 19.44 -19.34 -6.34
N SER A 168 19.76 -19.12 -7.62
CA SER A 168 20.56 -17.98 -8.06
C SER A 168 19.82 -17.16 -9.11
N VAL A 169 20.07 -15.84 -9.12
CA VAL A 169 19.43 -14.90 -10.05
C VAL A 169 20.38 -13.81 -10.49
N THR A 170 20.26 -13.36 -11.74
CA THR A 170 20.91 -12.14 -12.20
C THR A 170 20.07 -10.93 -11.82
N GLY A 171 20.60 -10.08 -10.95
CA GLY A 171 19.96 -8.84 -10.54
C GLY A 171 19.86 -7.82 -11.68
N ALA A 172 19.05 -6.78 -11.48
CA ALA A 172 18.91 -5.67 -12.45
C ALA A 172 20.23 -4.90 -12.68
N ASP A 173 21.18 -5.02 -11.76
CA ASP A 173 22.55 -4.50 -11.83
C ASP A 173 23.50 -5.43 -12.61
N GLY A 174 23.02 -6.56 -13.14
CA GLY A 174 23.80 -7.54 -13.88
C GLY A 174 24.58 -8.53 -13.01
N ARG A 175 24.59 -8.35 -11.68
CA ARG A 175 25.32 -9.23 -10.76
C ARG A 175 24.51 -10.48 -10.43
N VAL A 176 25.19 -11.62 -10.34
CA VAL A 176 24.57 -12.86 -9.86
C VAL A 176 24.42 -12.78 -8.34
N LYS A 177 23.28 -13.22 -7.82
CA LYS A 177 22.98 -13.28 -6.40
C LYS A 177 22.52 -14.69 -6.06
N ASP A 178 23.09 -15.25 -5.02
CA ASP A 178 22.57 -16.45 -4.39
C ASP A 178 21.52 -16.06 -3.37
N MET A 179 20.40 -16.75 -3.43
CA MET A 179 19.17 -16.42 -2.73
C MET A 179 18.67 -17.65 -1.99
N LEU A 180 18.03 -17.40 -0.85
CA LEU A 180 17.16 -18.36 -0.19
C LEU A 180 15.72 -17.86 -0.31
N GLY A 181 14.90 -18.59 -1.07
CA GLY A 181 13.51 -18.23 -1.36
C GLY A 181 12.52 -19.22 -0.76
N ALA A 182 11.39 -18.72 -0.29
CA ALA A 182 10.23 -19.49 0.16
C ALA A 182 8.94 -18.76 -0.20
N SER A 183 7.79 -19.44 -0.09
CA SER A 183 6.49 -18.79 -0.27
C SER A 183 5.38 -19.40 0.57
N PHE A 184 4.40 -18.57 0.92
CA PHE A 184 3.26 -18.96 1.72
C PHE A 184 2.06 -18.02 1.51
N TRP A 185 0.91 -18.47 1.98
CA TRP A 185 -0.31 -17.70 2.08
C TRP A 185 -0.49 -17.13 3.50
N ASP A 186 -0.96 -15.89 3.62
CA ASP A 186 -1.39 -15.35 4.92
C ASP A 186 -2.74 -15.95 5.37
N LEU A 187 -3.28 -15.45 6.48
CA LEU A 187 -4.53 -15.93 7.07
C LEU A 187 -5.77 -15.70 6.18
N ASP A 188 -5.69 -14.76 5.25
CA ASP A 188 -6.82 -14.39 4.40
C ASP A 188 -6.66 -14.84 2.94
N GLY A 189 -5.50 -15.41 2.58
CA GLY A 189 -5.23 -15.98 1.27
C GLY A 189 -4.41 -15.07 0.35
N TYR A 190 -3.65 -14.13 0.91
CA TYR A 190 -2.71 -13.32 0.14
C TYR A 190 -1.35 -14.02 0.03
N PHE A 191 -0.77 -14.01 -1.17
CA PHE A 191 0.46 -14.75 -1.47
C PHE A 191 1.71 -13.90 -1.22
N PHE A 192 2.68 -14.50 -0.53
CA PHE A 192 3.96 -13.89 -0.21
C PHE A 192 5.11 -14.74 -0.75
N GLU A 193 6.04 -14.08 -1.41
CA GLU A 193 7.40 -14.57 -1.67
C GLU A 193 8.34 -13.95 -0.65
N VAL A 194 9.14 -14.78 0.02
CA VAL A 194 10.10 -14.32 1.02
C VAL A 194 11.49 -14.69 0.55
N ASN A 195 12.31 -13.67 0.28
CA ASN A 195 13.61 -13.82 -0.34
C ASN A 195 14.69 -13.19 0.53
N GLN A 196 15.71 -13.98 0.84
CA GLN A 196 16.92 -13.55 1.53
C GLN A 196 18.09 -13.60 0.55
N ILE A 197 18.88 -12.53 0.48
CA ILE A 197 20.16 -12.55 -0.23
C ILE A 197 21.18 -13.28 0.65
N VAL A 198 21.80 -14.32 0.12
CA VAL A 198 22.85 -15.08 0.80
C VAL A 198 24.22 -14.55 0.41
N GLU A 199 24.47 -14.40 -0.89
CA GLU A 199 25.73 -13.91 -1.43
C GLU A 199 25.47 -13.08 -2.70
N VAL A 200 26.32 -12.08 -2.93
CA VAL A 200 26.34 -11.30 -4.16
C VAL A 200 27.70 -11.49 -4.82
N HIS A 201 27.69 -11.99 -6.05
CA HIS A 201 28.89 -12.23 -6.82
C HIS A 201 29.33 -10.95 -7.51
N GLU A 202 30.64 -10.67 -7.47
CA GLU A 202 31.25 -9.62 -8.28
C GLU A 202 31.27 -10.03 -9.76
N ALA A 203 31.24 -9.03 -10.65
CA ALA A 203 31.20 -9.22 -12.10
C ALA A 203 32.57 -9.54 -12.72
#